data_AF-A0A1V6N523-F1
#
_entry.id   AF-A0A1V6N523-F1
#
_cell.length_a   1.000
_cell.length_b   1.000
_cell.length_c   1.000
_cell.angle_alpha   90.00
_cell.angle_beta   90.00
_cell.angle_gamma   90.00
#
_symmetry.space_group_name_H-M   'P 1'
#
loop_
_entity.id
_entity.type
_entity.pdbx_description
1 polymer ?
#
loop_
_entity_poly.entity_id
_entity_poly.type
_entity_poly.pdbx_seq_one_letter_code
_entity_poly.pdbx_strand_id
1 'polypeptide(L)'
;MVSIFNNKNFSKLELANFDDNYFNDSFSNDKCFDDNHSDDSYSDDSFSDDNCFDNSYLSNNLNYNLNNITYNLNIENHLDYYQKIEEFTEIVLSKSTMFIEEIILDYKEFLTKNPVKNVYIGSFFEEYILELLYFGVLWKLYIKNALNLDPFYQKILAKLSNLRNKKELIGSSYKIQIDEIRGILATKFLFNNNCNNTNNNTNNNSNNNSNSNNGNNKYNNMDNNDNNKDSNEFDILGSIENNEINLINLKIDLLLKYLEATGDYKESLKHLNIWKEFFLNKDENTLKSYFKSIMSFVSFFEDYAKKELHIYTSNVENFKESYLEYHLNNEDIIFCGRSELEYHINLFGAEIMNKIFQKSFKNRKKRVLLLPTCMKILKPHECNAVEDKLGLRCIACNNNCNIGEITKNLNSNCNHEDNNCNDKIPVYIVSHSSSILSNLTNNDKINVSIIGVACINNLIEGGWKISSYGIPPQCVILDYVGCKKHWTPKDIQTTINFNKLQNIV
;
A
#
# COMPACT_ATOMS: atom_id res chain seq x y z
N MET A 1 -49.98 -24.64 5.48
CA MET A 1 -49.01 -25.03 4.43
C MET A 1 -47.61 -24.55 4.86
N VAL A 2 -47.20 -24.67 6.13
CA VAL A 2 -46.73 -25.87 6.86
C VAL A 2 -45.63 -26.62 6.11
N SER A 3 -44.41 -26.41 6.63
CA SER A 3 -43.25 -27.30 6.78
C SER A 3 -42.42 -27.78 5.56
N ILE A 4 -41.14 -28.05 5.88
CA ILE A 4 -40.06 -28.69 5.11
C ILE A 4 -39.25 -27.65 4.29
N PHE A 5 -38.13 -27.08 4.75
CA PHE A 5 -36.89 -27.74 5.14
C PHE A 5 -36.14 -26.97 6.25
N ASN A 6 -36.06 -27.58 7.44
CA ASN A 6 -34.94 -27.42 8.36
C ASN A 6 -34.07 -28.69 8.24
N ASN A 7 -32.78 -28.57 8.55
CA ASN A 7 -31.70 -29.57 8.45
C ASN A 7 -31.00 -29.68 7.09
N LYS A 8 -29.92 -28.92 6.94
CA LYS A 8 -28.65 -29.48 6.46
C LYS A 8 -27.49 -28.83 7.21
N ASN A 9 -26.74 -29.69 7.90
CA ASN A 9 -25.50 -29.39 8.59
C ASN A 9 -24.54 -28.58 7.69
N PHE A 10 -24.08 -27.44 8.19
CA PHE A 10 -22.94 -26.73 7.61
C PHE A 10 -21.66 -27.54 7.92
N SER A 11 -21.30 -28.44 7.01
CA SER A 11 -19.98 -29.04 6.98
C SER A 11 -18.99 -28.08 6.32
N LYS A 12 -17.89 -27.79 7.02
CA LYS A 12 -16.62 -27.26 6.48
C LYS A 12 -16.37 -27.68 5.03
N LEU A 13 -16.34 -26.71 4.12
CA LEU A 13 -15.49 -26.60 2.92
C LEU A 13 -16.08 -25.52 2.01
N GLU A 14 -15.38 -24.39 1.86
CA GLU A 14 -15.30 -23.56 0.64
C GLU A 14 -14.53 -22.26 0.95
N LEU A 15 -13.25 -22.42 1.32
CA LEU A 15 -12.23 -21.39 1.27
C LEU A 15 -10.98 -22.10 0.73
N ALA A 16 -10.43 -21.56 -0.36
CA ALA A 16 -9.34 -22.10 -1.18
C ALA A 16 -9.74 -23.13 -2.26
N ASN A 17 -10.19 -22.62 -3.41
CA ASN A 17 -9.83 -23.15 -4.72
C ASN A 17 -9.48 -21.95 -5.59
N PHE A 18 -8.21 -21.55 -5.57
CA PHE A 18 -7.62 -20.74 -6.63
C PHE A 18 -6.63 -21.67 -7.34
N ASP A 19 -6.95 -21.96 -8.60
CA ASP A 19 -6.38 -23.02 -9.42
C ASP A 19 -4.86 -22.95 -9.57
N ASP A 20 -4.18 -23.98 -9.05
CA ASP A 20 -2.93 -24.51 -9.60
C ASP A 20 -3.33 -25.59 -10.62
N ASN A 21 -3.30 -25.28 -11.92
CA ASN A 21 -3.13 -26.26 -13.00
C ASN A 21 -2.92 -25.51 -14.32
N TYR A 22 -2.21 -26.17 -15.26
CA TYR A 22 -1.81 -25.73 -16.60
C TYR A 22 -0.42 -25.08 -16.71
N PHE A 23 0.60 -25.91 -16.54
CA PHE A 23 1.88 -25.78 -17.25
C PHE A 23 1.98 -26.92 -18.27
N ASN A 24 1.99 -26.57 -19.55
CA ASN A 24 2.69 -27.25 -20.65
C ASN A 24 2.36 -26.46 -21.93
N ASP A 25 3.34 -25.76 -22.47
CA ASP A 25 3.91 -26.13 -23.76
C ASP A 25 5.05 -25.18 -24.16
N SER A 26 6.12 -25.82 -24.62
CA SER A 26 7.29 -25.29 -25.31
C SER A 26 6.95 -24.52 -26.58
N PHE A 27 7.84 -23.62 -27.03
CA PHE A 27 8.37 -23.44 -28.41
C PHE A 27 9.06 -22.06 -28.52
N SER A 28 10.41 -22.05 -28.61
CA SER A 28 11.24 -21.84 -29.83
C SER A 28 11.24 -20.41 -30.35
N ASN A 29 12.34 -19.70 -30.12
CA ASN A 29 13.36 -19.33 -31.14
C ASN A 29 12.78 -18.53 -32.31
N ASP A 30 13.18 -17.27 -32.41
CA ASP A 30 13.67 -16.76 -33.69
C ASP A 30 14.76 -15.71 -33.51
N LYS A 31 15.85 -15.96 -34.23
CA LYS A 31 17.01 -15.12 -34.49
C LYS A 31 16.61 -13.98 -35.42
N CYS A 32 17.36 -12.88 -35.37
CA CYS A 32 17.80 -12.01 -36.49
C CYS A 32 18.44 -10.76 -35.84
N PHE A 33 19.54 -10.16 -36.26
CA PHE A 33 20.67 -10.43 -37.15
C PHE A 33 21.67 -9.31 -36.81
N ASP A 34 22.97 -9.60 -36.83
CA ASP A 34 24.05 -8.63 -36.68
C ASP A 34 24.02 -7.54 -37.76
N ASP A 35 24.52 -6.34 -37.43
CA ASP A 35 25.40 -5.60 -38.35
C ASP A 35 26.32 -4.62 -37.61
N ASN A 36 27.51 -4.50 -38.18
CA ASN A 36 28.78 -4.03 -37.61
C ASN A 36 29.04 -2.51 -37.67
N HIS A 37 30.08 -2.11 -36.92
CA HIS A 37 30.96 -0.94 -37.05
C HIS A 37 30.38 0.41 -36.61
N SER A 38 31.09 1.26 -35.88
CA SER A 38 32.52 1.59 -35.95
C SER A 38 33.02 2.24 -34.65
N ASP A 39 34.31 2.07 -34.43
CA ASP A 39 35.15 2.68 -33.40
C ASP A 39 35.07 4.22 -33.40
N ASP A 40 35.25 4.83 -32.23
CA ASP A 40 36.24 5.90 -32.04
C ASP A 40 36.45 6.22 -30.55
N SER A 41 37.63 6.76 -30.29
CA SER A 41 38.49 6.56 -29.13
C SER A 41 38.73 7.81 -28.25
N TYR A 42 39.20 7.58 -27.01
CA TYR A 42 39.83 8.51 -26.04
C TYR A 42 38.88 9.51 -25.34
N SER A 43 39.02 9.88 -24.06
CA SER A 43 40.22 10.03 -23.23
C SER A 43 39.92 9.89 -21.72
N ASP A 44 40.95 9.49 -20.97
CA ASP A 44 41.10 9.64 -19.52
C ASP A 44 40.84 11.07 -19.04
N ASP A 45 40.26 11.20 -17.85
CA ASP A 45 40.68 12.20 -16.86
C ASP A 45 40.31 11.73 -15.45
N SER A 46 41.36 11.53 -14.66
CA SER A 46 41.36 11.25 -13.22
C SER A 46 41.12 12.52 -12.43
N PHE A 47 40.12 12.59 -11.54
CA PHE A 47 40.13 13.53 -10.41
C PHE A 47 39.36 13.02 -9.18
N SER A 48 40.15 12.75 -8.14
CA SER A 48 39.97 13.01 -6.70
C SER A 48 38.63 12.73 -6.00
N ASP A 49 38.74 11.87 -4.99
CA ASP A 49 37.88 11.74 -3.81
C ASP A 49 37.44 13.08 -3.20
N ASP A 50 36.13 13.23 -2.99
CA ASP A 50 35.47 13.90 -1.86
C ASP A 50 33.94 14.00 -2.14
N ASN A 51 33.21 12.88 -2.02
CA ASN A 51 31.75 12.86 -2.19
C ASN A 51 31.02 13.29 -0.89
N CYS A 52 31.07 14.59 -0.59
CA CYS A 52 29.95 15.23 0.10
C CYS A 52 28.83 15.44 -0.93
N PHE A 53 27.78 14.62 -0.88
CA PHE A 53 26.59 14.80 -1.71
C PHE A 53 25.87 16.08 -1.28
N ASP A 54 26.13 17.12 -2.05
CA ASP A 54 25.64 18.48 -1.89
C ASP A 54 24.19 18.57 -2.43
N ASN A 55 23.29 19.19 -1.67
CA ASN A 55 21.86 19.39 -2.06
C ASN A 55 21.67 20.27 -3.30
N SER A 56 22.76 20.76 -3.89
CA SER A 56 22.77 21.48 -5.16
C SER A 56 22.32 20.64 -6.35
N TYR A 57 22.31 19.30 -6.26
CA TYR A 57 21.79 18.44 -7.33
C TYR A 57 20.26 18.48 -7.48
N LEU A 58 19.52 18.69 -6.38
CA LEU A 58 18.06 18.89 -6.42
C LEU A 58 17.70 20.30 -6.91
N SER A 59 18.52 21.31 -6.59
CA SER A 59 18.27 22.70 -7.02
C SER A 59 18.71 22.99 -8.46
N ASN A 60 19.73 22.32 -8.99
CA ASN A 60 20.35 22.73 -10.26
C ASN A 60 19.89 21.95 -11.50
N ASN A 61 19.10 20.88 -11.36
CA ASN A 61 18.63 20.10 -12.54
C ASN A 61 17.13 19.73 -12.57
N LEU A 62 16.32 20.20 -11.62
CA LEU A 62 14.89 19.89 -11.61
C LEU A 62 14.06 21.16 -11.38
N ASN A 63 13.68 21.82 -12.47
CA ASN A 63 12.52 22.72 -12.52
C ASN A 63 11.20 21.91 -12.39
N TYR A 64 11.17 20.90 -11.52
CA TYR A 64 10.00 20.06 -11.28
C TYR A 64 9.22 20.64 -10.12
N ASN A 65 7.92 20.80 -10.34
CA ASN A 65 7.01 21.32 -9.34
C ASN A 65 6.92 20.30 -8.19
N LEU A 66 7.58 20.57 -7.06
CA LEU A 66 7.62 19.74 -5.84
C LEU A 66 6.22 19.27 -5.38
N ASN A 67 5.16 19.94 -5.82
CA ASN A 67 3.77 19.62 -5.54
C ASN A 67 3.33 18.20 -5.96
N ASN A 68 4.06 17.52 -6.85
CA ASN A 68 3.71 16.16 -7.30
C ASN A 68 4.44 15.01 -6.55
N ILE A 69 5.32 15.34 -5.59
CA ILE A 69 6.05 14.35 -4.79
C ILE A 69 5.37 14.22 -3.41
N THR A 70 4.68 13.11 -3.15
CA THR A 70 3.89 12.95 -1.91
C THR A 70 4.74 12.90 -0.64
N TYR A 71 5.95 12.34 -0.71
CA TYR A 71 6.88 12.29 0.41
C TYR A 71 8.32 12.41 -0.09
N ASN A 72 9.19 12.92 0.79
CA ASN A 72 10.63 12.94 0.60
C ASN A 72 11.32 12.63 1.93
N LEU A 73 12.15 11.59 1.95
CA LEU A 73 12.90 11.12 3.13
C LEU A 73 14.27 11.78 3.22
N ASN A 74 14.76 12.38 2.13
CA ASN A 74 16.02 13.10 2.05
C ASN A 74 15.81 14.58 2.41
N ILE A 75 15.49 14.84 3.69
CA ILE A 75 15.33 16.20 4.22
C ILE A 75 16.64 16.58 4.92
N GLU A 76 17.22 17.72 4.54
CA GLU A 76 18.44 18.26 5.15
C GLU A 76 18.31 18.37 6.68
N ASN A 77 19.39 18.01 7.41
CA ASN A 77 19.57 18.21 8.86
C ASN A 77 18.76 17.31 9.84
N HIS A 78 18.15 16.22 9.39
CA HIS A 78 17.49 15.29 10.31
C HIS A 78 18.21 13.93 10.39
N LEU A 79 18.08 13.27 11.55
CA LEU A 79 18.55 11.90 11.82
C LEU A 79 18.27 10.97 10.64
N ASP A 80 19.06 9.90 10.50
CA ASP A 80 18.73 8.79 9.59
C ASP A 80 17.25 8.43 9.76
N TYR A 81 16.43 8.67 8.73
CA TYR A 81 14.98 8.52 8.82
C TYR A 81 14.59 7.09 9.23
N TYR A 82 15.43 6.10 8.96
CA TYR A 82 15.24 4.74 9.48
C TYR A 82 15.37 4.67 11.00
N GLN A 83 16.36 5.35 11.58
CA GLN A 83 16.47 5.43 13.04
C GLN A 83 15.23 6.11 13.62
N LYS A 84 14.73 7.17 12.97
CA LYS A 84 13.50 7.84 13.40
C LYS A 84 12.28 6.93 13.35
N ILE A 85 12.12 6.14 12.28
CA ILE A 85 11.05 5.16 12.13
C ILE A 85 11.19 4.03 13.16
N GLU A 86 12.41 3.57 13.45
CA GLU A 86 12.69 2.55 14.46
C GLU A 86 12.28 3.04 15.87
N GLU A 87 12.74 4.23 16.27
CA GLU A 87 12.38 4.87 17.55
C GLU A 87 10.86 5.09 17.66
N PHE A 88 10.23 5.55 16.59
CA PHE A 88 8.78 5.69 16.50
C PHE A 88 8.07 4.35 16.71
N THR A 89 8.55 3.29 16.03
CA THR A 89 7.98 1.94 16.08
C THR A 89 8.06 1.35 17.49
N GLU A 90 9.17 1.51 18.19
CA GLU A 90 9.33 1.06 19.57
C GLU A 90 8.30 1.70 20.52
N ILE A 91 8.04 3.00 20.35
CA ILE A 91 7.07 3.72 21.17
C ILE A 91 5.64 3.27 20.85
N VAL A 92 5.32 3.06 19.56
CA VAL A 92 4.01 2.53 19.16
C VAL A 92 3.80 1.12 19.71
N LEU A 93 4.79 0.23 19.62
CA LEU A 93 4.73 -1.12 20.18
C LEU A 93 4.55 -1.10 21.70
N SER A 94 5.33 -0.27 22.40
CA SER A 94 5.20 -0.08 23.85
C SER A 94 3.81 0.43 24.24
N LYS A 95 3.24 1.37 23.48
CA LYS A 95 1.90 1.90 23.77
C LYS A 95 0.78 0.94 23.40
N SER A 96 0.98 0.09 22.39
CA SER A 96 -0.02 -0.90 21.99
C SER A 96 -0.41 -1.83 23.14
N THR A 97 0.50 -2.14 24.06
CA THR A 97 0.21 -3.01 25.22
C THR A 97 -0.85 -2.41 26.13
N MET A 98 -0.84 -1.08 26.29
CA MET A 98 -1.83 -0.36 27.11
C MET A 98 -3.22 -0.33 26.49
N PHE A 99 -3.33 -0.46 25.17
CA PHE A 99 -4.61 -0.31 24.46
C PHE A 99 -5.23 -1.63 24.04
N ILE A 100 -4.42 -2.54 23.48
CA ILE A 100 -4.92 -3.67 22.70
C ILE A 100 -4.29 -5.03 23.08
N GLU A 101 -3.44 -5.10 24.11
CA GLU A 101 -2.79 -6.36 24.51
C GLU A 101 -3.79 -7.50 24.73
N GLU A 102 -4.87 -7.23 25.47
CA GLU A 102 -5.91 -8.22 25.74
C GLU A 102 -6.53 -8.78 24.44
N ILE A 103 -6.74 -7.91 23.43
CA ILE A 103 -7.30 -8.29 22.13
C ILE A 103 -6.32 -9.20 21.39
N ILE A 104 -5.03 -8.85 21.38
CA ILE A 104 -4.00 -9.65 20.71
C ILE A 104 -3.83 -11.02 21.39
N LEU A 105 -3.88 -11.07 22.72
CA LEU A 105 -3.80 -12.33 23.46
C LEU A 105 -5.00 -13.25 23.19
N ASP A 106 -6.21 -12.69 23.17
CA ASP A 106 -7.42 -13.44 22.80
C ASP A 106 -7.36 -13.91 21.33
N TYR A 107 -6.89 -13.05 20.41
CA TYR A 107 -6.69 -13.45 19.02
C TYR A 107 -5.70 -14.61 18.87
N LYS A 108 -4.59 -14.60 19.62
CA LYS A 108 -3.64 -15.73 19.67
C LYS A 108 -4.28 -17.02 20.15
N GLU A 109 -5.13 -16.94 21.18
CA GLU A 109 -5.88 -18.11 21.67
C GLU A 109 -6.86 -18.63 20.60
N PHE A 110 -7.55 -17.72 19.91
CA PHE A 110 -8.43 -18.05 18.80
C PHE A 110 -7.69 -18.79 17.68
N LEU A 111 -6.52 -18.32 17.26
CA LEU A 111 -5.70 -18.96 16.22
C LEU A 111 -5.20 -20.35 16.63
N THR A 112 -4.92 -20.55 17.92
CA THR A 112 -4.53 -21.86 18.47
C THR A 112 -5.68 -22.87 18.36
N LYS A 113 -6.93 -22.41 18.59
CA LYS A 113 -8.15 -23.25 18.47
C LYS A 113 -8.61 -23.42 17.03
N ASN A 114 -8.30 -22.46 16.16
CA ASN A 114 -8.75 -22.39 14.77
C ASN A 114 -7.56 -22.22 13.81
N PRO A 115 -6.74 -23.27 13.62
CA PRO A 115 -5.55 -23.17 12.77
C PRO A 115 -5.94 -22.86 11.33
N VAL A 116 -5.43 -21.74 10.81
CA VAL A 116 -5.65 -21.32 9.43
C VAL A 116 -4.67 -22.07 8.53
N LYS A 117 -5.20 -22.77 7.52
CA LYS A 117 -4.38 -23.42 6.49
C LYS A 117 -4.15 -22.43 5.34
N ASN A 118 -2.97 -22.50 4.71
CA ASN A 118 -2.63 -21.79 3.46
C ASN A 118 -2.45 -20.26 3.53
N VAL A 119 -2.41 -19.68 4.73
CA VAL A 119 -1.98 -18.28 4.93
C VAL A 119 -0.74 -18.34 5.81
N TYR A 120 0.34 -17.66 5.39
CA TYR A 120 1.44 -17.40 6.30
C TYR A 120 0.92 -16.45 7.38
N ILE A 121 0.77 -16.97 8.59
CA ILE A 121 0.50 -16.18 9.78
C ILE A 121 1.76 -16.32 10.62
N GLY A 122 2.54 -15.24 10.71
CA GLY A 122 3.65 -15.23 11.66
C GLY A 122 3.10 -15.32 13.08
N SER A 123 3.73 -16.08 13.95
CA SER A 123 3.35 -16.14 15.37
C SER A 123 3.85 -14.93 16.16
N PHE A 124 4.11 -13.79 15.49
CA PHE A 124 4.74 -12.61 16.05
C PHE A 124 3.69 -11.68 16.65
N PHE A 125 3.92 -11.21 17.88
CA PHE A 125 2.98 -10.31 18.55
C PHE A 125 2.90 -8.96 17.84
N GLU A 126 4.04 -8.50 17.34
CA GLU A 126 4.25 -7.26 16.59
C GLU A 126 3.47 -7.25 15.27
N GLU A 127 3.40 -8.39 14.58
CA GLU A 127 2.60 -8.52 13.35
C GLU A 127 1.10 -8.41 13.64
N TYR A 128 0.61 -9.01 14.72
CA TYR A 128 -0.79 -8.88 15.12
C TYR A 128 -1.16 -7.44 15.55
N ILE A 129 -0.23 -6.72 16.19
CA ILE A 129 -0.40 -5.29 16.47
C ILE A 129 -0.54 -4.51 15.17
N LEU A 130 0.34 -4.77 14.19
CA LEU A 130 0.27 -4.15 12.87
C LEU A 130 -1.07 -4.44 12.20
N GLU A 131 -1.49 -5.69 12.13
CA GLU A 131 -2.76 -6.08 11.49
C GLU A 131 -3.98 -5.41 12.15
N LEU A 132 -4.03 -5.38 13.48
CA LEU A 132 -5.16 -4.80 14.21
C LEU A 132 -5.19 -3.26 14.09
N LEU A 133 -4.03 -2.61 14.14
CA LEU A 133 -3.92 -1.18 13.87
C LEU A 133 -4.32 -0.87 12.42
N TYR A 134 -3.91 -1.71 11.48
CA TYR A 134 -4.23 -1.58 10.05
C TYR A 134 -5.73 -1.71 9.81
N PHE A 135 -6.38 -2.69 10.43
CA PHE A 135 -7.84 -2.79 10.46
C PHE A 135 -8.48 -1.49 10.98
N GLY A 136 -8.01 -0.97 12.12
CA GLY A 136 -8.56 0.23 12.74
C GLY A 136 -8.38 1.50 11.88
N VAL A 137 -7.23 1.67 11.23
CA VAL A 137 -6.97 2.78 10.30
C VAL A 137 -7.89 2.67 9.09
N LEU A 138 -7.99 1.50 8.45
CA LEU A 138 -8.88 1.30 7.31
C LEU A 138 -10.36 1.48 7.69
N TRP A 139 -10.75 1.04 8.88
CA TRP A 139 -12.09 1.30 9.41
C TRP A 139 -12.36 2.80 9.53
N LYS A 140 -11.44 3.56 10.15
CA LYS A 140 -11.56 5.01 10.30
C LYS A 140 -11.72 5.72 8.96
N LEU A 141 -10.93 5.33 7.97
CA LEU A 141 -10.87 6.00 6.67
C LEU A 141 -12.02 5.60 5.73
N TYR A 142 -12.37 4.31 5.69
CA TYR A 142 -13.19 3.78 4.60
C TYR A 142 -14.57 3.27 5.01
N ILE A 143 -14.92 3.17 6.30
CA ILE A 143 -16.22 2.60 6.68
C ILE A 143 -17.41 3.39 6.13
N LYS A 144 -17.30 4.72 6.04
CA LYS A 144 -18.35 5.57 5.45
C LYS A 144 -18.53 5.28 3.96
N ASN A 145 -17.43 5.12 3.22
CA ASN A 145 -17.47 4.78 1.80
C ASN A 145 -18.04 3.37 1.61
N ALA A 146 -17.64 2.42 2.45
CA ALA A 146 -18.13 1.04 2.43
C ALA A 146 -19.65 0.95 2.66
N LEU A 147 -20.19 1.74 3.59
CA LEU A 147 -21.64 1.80 3.85
C LEU A 147 -22.44 2.38 2.68
N ASN A 148 -21.83 3.25 1.87
CA ASN A 148 -22.47 3.92 0.74
C ASN A 148 -22.26 3.18 -0.59
N LEU A 149 -21.38 2.18 -0.63
CA LEU A 149 -21.09 1.44 -1.85
C LEU A 149 -22.23 0.47 -2.17
N ASP A 150 -22.86 0.70 -3.31
CA ASP A 150 -23.90 -0.18 -3.83
C ASP A 150 -23.34 -1.61 -4.08
N PRO A 151 -24.03 -2.68 -3.61
CA PRO A 151 -23.54 -4.05 -3.73
C PRO A 151 -23.35 -4.56 -5.16
N PHE A 152 -24.06 -4.00 -6.15
CA PHE A 152 -23.88 -4.37 -7.55
C PHE A 152 -22.56 -3.81 -8.07
N TYR A 153 -22.26 -2.53 -7.80
CA TYR A 153 -20.99 -1.93 -8.21
C TYR A 153 -19.80 -2.51 -7.45
N GLN A 154 -19.95 -2.86 -6.17
CA GLN A 154 -18.94 -3.58 -5.39
C GLN A 154 -18.48 -4.85 -6.12
N LYS A 155 -19.44 -5.71 -6.53
CA LYS A 155 -19.14 -6.98 -7.21
C LYS A 155 -18.47 -6.79 -8.57
N ILE A 156 -18.88 -5.76 -9.33
CA ILE A 156 -18.28 -5.46 -10.63
C ILE A 156 -16.83 -5.01 -10.44
N LEU A 157 -16.58 -4.07 -9.54
CA LEU A 157 -15.25 -3.53 -9.26
C LEU A 157 -14.29 -4.62 -8.77
N ALA A 158 -14.74 -5.47 -7.84
CA ALA A 158 -13.96 -6.62 -7.37
C ALA A 158 -13.60 -7.59 -8.52
N LYS A 159 -14.55 -7.89 -9.42
CA LYS A 159 -14.28 -8.73 -10.59
C LYS A 159 -13.29 -8.10 -11.56
N LEU A 160 -13.42 -6.80 -11.86
CA LEU A 160 -12.50 -6.09 -12.75
C LEU A 160 -11.08 -6.05 -12.15
N SER A 161 -10.97 -5.82 -10.86
CA SER A 161 -9.70 -5.88 -10.10
C SER A 161 -9.05 -7.26 -10.17
N ASN A 162 -9.83 -8.34 -10.07
CA ASN A 162 -9.30 -9.69 -10.22
C ASN A 162 -8.90 -10.01 -11.67
N LEU A 163 -9.70 -9.59 -12.64
CA LEU A 163 -9.46 -9.85 -14.06
C LEU A 163 -8.15 -9.19 -14.53
N ARG A 164 -7.89 -7.92 -14.22
CA ARG A 164 -6.69 -7.21 -14.70
C ARG A 164 -5.34 -7.83 -14.29
N ASN A 165 -5.36 -8.70 -13.28
CA ASN A 165 -4.20 -9.38 -12.73
C ASN A 165 -3.95 -10.77 -13.34
N LYS A 166 -4.80 -11.24 -14.26
CA LYS A 166 -4.58 -12.49 -14.99
C LYS A 166 -3.37 -12.37 -15.91
N LYS A 167 -2.47 -13.36 -15.85
CA LYS A 167 -1.24 -13.41 -16.66
C LYS A 167 -1.52 -13.28 -18.16
N GLU A 168 -2.55 -13.96 -18.65
CA GLU A 168 -3.00 -13.94 -20.06
C GLU A 168 -3.37 -12.54 -20.58
N LEU A 169 -3.74 -11.62 -19.70
CA LEU A 169 -4.16 -10.27 -20.08
C LEU A 169 -3.00 -9.26 -20.04
N ILE A 170 -1.85 -9.62 -19.49
CA ILE A 170 -0.69 -8.73 -19.40
C ILE A 170 -0.22 -8.39 -20.83
N GLY A 171 -0.18 -7.09 -21.16
CA GLY A 171 0.19 -6.61 -22.49
C GLY A 171 -0.90 -6.67 -23.56
N SER A 172 -2.11 -7.14 -23.22
CA SER A 172 -3.24 -7.23 -24.15
C SER A 172 -4.06 -5.92 -24.22
N SER A 173 -4.75 -5.70 -25.35
CA SER A 173 -5.72 -4.61 -25.50
C SER A 173 -6.91 -4.74 -24.54
N TYR A 174 -7.28 -5.96 -24.15
CA TYR A 174 -8.32 -6.22 -23.16
C TYR A 174 -7.98 -5.66 -21.78
N LYS A 175 -6.71 -5.72 -21.36
CA LYS A 175 -6.28 -5.12 -20.09
C LYS A 175 -6.49 -3.62 -20.08
N ILE A 176 -6.18 -2.93 -21.19
CA ILE A 176 -6.39 -1.49 -21.33
C ILE A 176 -7.88 -1.16 -21.12
N GLN A 177 -8.77 -1.89 -21.79
CA GLN A 177 -10.22 -1.70 -21.64
C GLN A 177 -10.71 -1.98 -20.21
N ILE A 178 -10.19 -3.02 -19.57
CA ILE A 178 -10.52 -3.33 -18.17
C ILE A 178 -10.08 -2.19 -17.24
N ASP A 179 -8.87 -1.68 -17.43
CA ASP A 179 -8.31 -0.61 -16.61
C ASP A 179 -9.10 0.70 -16.82
N GLU A 180 -9.51 1.04 -18.05
CA GLU A 180 -10.38 2.18 -18.37
C GLU A 180 -11.76 2.07 -17.70
N ILE A 181 -12.46 0.93 -17.88
CA ILE A 181 -13.79 0.71 -17.29
C ILE A 181 -13.69 0.77 -15.76
N ARG A 182 -12.68 0.10 -15.18
CA ARG A 182 -12.49 0.09 -13.73
C ARG A 182 -12.18 1.49 -13.22
N GLY A 183 -11.36 2.28 -13.91
CA GLY A 183 -11.02 3.63 -13.50
C GLY A 183 -12.24 4.55 -13.45
N ILE A 184 -13.11 4.51 -14.47
CA ILE A 184 -14.38 5.26 -14.48
C ILE A 184 -15.28 4.85 -13.29
N LEU A 185 -15.45 3.54 -13.08
CA LEU A 185 -16.29 3.04 -11.99
C LEU A 185 -15.71 3.35 -10.60
N ALA A 186 -14.39 3.21 -10.43
CA ALA A 186 -13.72 3.52 -9.18
C ALA A 186 -13.86 5.01 -8.84
N THR A 187 -13.69 5.89 -9.83
CA THR A 187 -13.87 7.34 -9.68
C THR A 187 -15.28 7.69 -9.25
N LYS A 188 -16.29 7.00 -9.79
CA LYS A 188 -17.69 7.27 -9.49
C LYS A 188 -18.17 6.71 -8.16
N PHE A 189 -17.71 5.51 -7.79
CA PHE A 189 -18.33 4.72 -6.71
C PHE A 189 -17.42 4.47 -5.51
N LEU A 190 -16.10 4.54 -5.68
CA LEU A 190 -15.14 4.34 -4.58
C LEU A 190 -14.53 5.67 -4.13
N PHE A 191 -14.26 6.55 -5.08
CA PHE A 191 -13.75 7.89 -4.81
C PHE A 191 -14.90 8.86 -4.54
N ASN A 192 -15.00 9.36 -3.32
CA ASN A 192 -16.02 10.33 -2.95
C ASN A 192 -15.41 11.74 -2.92
N ASN A 193 -15.74 12.57 -3.90
CA ASN A 193 -15.33 13.97 -4.01
C ASN A 193 -16.04 14.84 -2.96
N ASN A 194 -15.70 14.67 -1.68
CA ASN A 194 -16.14 15.60 -0.64
C ASN A 194 -15.40 16.96 -0.68
N CYS A 195 -14.53 17.20 -1.66
CA CYS A 195 -13.85 18.50 -1.86
C CYS A 195 -14.78 19.64 -2.34
N ASN A 196 -16.07 19.38 -2.64
CA ASN A 196 -16.97 20.41 -3.18
C ASN A 196 -17.95 21.05 -2.17
N ASN A 197 -17.91 20.71 -0.89
CA ASN A 197 -18.89 21.25 0.09
C ASN A 197 -18.38 22.35 1.02
N THR A 198 -17.15 22.85 0.85
CA THR A 198 -16.59 23.93 1.68
C THR A 198 -16.57 25.32 1.03
N ASN A 199 -16.90 25.45 -0.27
CA ASN A 199 -16.79 26.74 -0.97
C ASN A 199 -18.09 27.56 -1.11
N ASN A 200 -19.18 27.18 -0.45
CA ASN A 200 -20.45 27.93 -0.52
C ASN A 200 -20.84 28.71 0.75
N ASN A 201 -19.94 28.88 1.73
CA ASN A 201 -20.26 29.62 2.97
C ASN A 201 -19.27 30.72 3.39
N THR A 202 -18.45 31.22 2.48
CA THR A 202 -17.49 32.31 2.77
C THR A 202 -17.47 33.43 1.72
N ASN A 203 -18.64 33.77 1.17
CA ASN A 203 -18.85 35.06 0.51
C ASN A 203 -20.01 35.80 1.17
N ASN A 204 -19.78 36.32 2.37
CA ASN A 204 -20.46 37.48 2.93
C ASN A 204 -19.76 37.89 4.24
N ASN A 205 -18.61 38.55 4.13
CA ASN A 205 -18.18 39.58 5.08
C ASN A 205 -16.87 40.21 4.61
N SER A 206 -16.99 41.26 3.79
CA SER A 206 -16.00 42.32 3.68
C SER A 206 -16.64 43.47 2.90
N ASN A 207 -17.08 44.49 3.64
CA ASN A 207 -16.93 45.92 3.32
C ASN A 207 -17.93 46.75 4.12
N ASN A 208 -17.54 47.13 5.34
CA ASN A 208 -18.09 48.31 6.00
C ASN A 208 -17.08 49.45 5.86
N ASN A 209 -17.35 50.35 4.91
CA ASN A 209 -16.90 51.73 4.98
C ASN A 209 -18.05 52.63 4.49
N SER A 210 -18.61 53.35 5.45
CA SER A 210 -19.25 54.68 5.35
C SER A 210 -19.77 55.16 4.00
N ASN A 211 -21.09 55.31 3.86
CA ASN A 211 -21.69 56.62 3.58
C ASN A 211 -23.21 56.67 3.79
N SER A 212 -23.63 57.82 4.31
CA SER A 212 -25.00 58.32 4.47
C SER A 212 -25.88 58.14 3.22
N ASN A 213 -27.13 57.67 3.38
CA ASN A 213 -28.31 58.47 3.04
C ASN A 213 -29.64 57.78 3.37
N ASN A 214 -30.58 58.64 3.77
CA ASN A 214 -31.99 58.45 4.05
C ASN A 214 -32.76 57.48 3.14
N GLY A 215 -33.73 56.77 3.75
CA GLY A 215 -34.83 56.14 3.02
C GLY A 215 -35.72 55.28 3.91
N ASN A 216 -36.77 55.88 4.47
CA ASN A 216 -37.89 55.20 5.11
C ASN A 216 -38.42 54.04 4.26
N ASN A 217 -38.72 52.89 4.86
CA ASN A 217 -40.06 52.30 4.80
C ASN A 217 -40.27 51.15 5.80
N LYS A 218 -41.31 51.34 6.63
CA LYS A 218 -42.08 50.31 7.32
C LYS A 218 -42.61 49.28 6.32
N TYR A 219 -42.72 48.00 6.71
CA TYR A 219 -44.01 47.34 6.96
C TYR A 219 -43.86 45.84 7.30
N ASN A 220 -44.48 45.48 8.44
CA ASN A 220 -45.20 44.25 8.80
C ASN A 220 -44.54 42.88 9.06
N ASN A 221 -44.69 42.48 10.33
CA ASN A 221 -44.99 41.14 10.83
C ASN A 221 -45.99 40.35 9.96
N MET A 222 -45.78 39.04 9.88
CA MET A 222 -46.86 38.07 10.06
C MET A 222 -46.29 36.72 10.49
N ASP A 223 -46.74 36.29 11.68
CA ASP A 223 -46.65 34.91 12.18
C ASP A 223 -47.30 33.93 11.21
N ASN A 224 -46.81 32.69 11.17
CA ASN A 224 -47.66 31.51 11.14
C ASN A 224 -46.88 30.27 11.62
N ASN A 225 -47.29 29.80 12.79
CA ASN A 225 -47.12 28.42 13.25
C ASN A 225 -47.87 27.47 12.29
N ASP A 226 -47.28 26.34 11.96
CA ASP A 226 -48.06 25.12 11.68
C ASP A 226 -47.33 23.89 12.25
N ASN A 227 -47.95 23.35 13.30
CA ASN A 227 -47.72 22.02 13.82
C ASN A 227 -48.41 21.03 12.90
N ASN A 228 -47.75 19.92 12.55
CA ASN A 228 -48.46 18.66 12.40
C ASN A 228 -47.60 17.50 12.91
N LYS A 229 -48.12 16.93 14.00
CA LYS A 229 -47.84 15.58 14.50
C LYS A 229 -48.37 14.59 13.47
N ASP A 230 -47.61 13.53 13.21
CA ASP A 230 -48.23 12.21 13.06
C ASP A 230 -47.34 11.16 13.73
N SER A 231 -47.94 10.60 14.77
CA SER A 231 -47.52 9.49 15.61
C SER A 231 -47.72 8.16 14.88
N ASN A 232 -46.69 7.33 14.86
CA ASN A 232 -46.80 5.87 14.92
C ASN A 232 -45.48 5.31 15.45
N GLU A 233 -45.20 5.62 16.72
CA GLU A 233 -44.22 4.93 17.55
C GLU A 233 -44.96 3.76 18.20
N PHE A 234 -44.91 2.59 17.56
CA PHE A 234 -45.55 1.36 18.06
C PHE A 234 -44.45 0.33 18.32
N ASP A 235 -44.18 0.14 19.61
CA ASP A 235 -43.77 -1.09 20.28
C ASP A 235 -43.05 -2.15 19.45
N ILE A 236 -41.73 -2.05 19.39
CA ILE A 236 -40.83 -3.21 19.25
C ILE A 236 -39.69 -3.06 20.27
N LEU A 237 -40.04 -3.06 21.56
CA LEU A 237 -39.10 -2.95 22.68
C LEU A 237 -38.75 -4.31 23.32
N GLY A 238 -38.84 -5.40 22.53
CA GLY A 238 -38.56 -6.77 22.97
C GLY A 238 -37.53 -7.54 22.14
N SER A 239 -36.88 -6.93 21.14
CA SER A 239 -35.94 -7.62 20.21
C SER A 239 -34.59 -6.91 20.03
N ILE A 240 -34.25 -5.98 20.93
CA ILE A 240 -33.16 -5.01 20.72
C ILE A 240 -31.75 -5.55 21.05
N GLU A 241 -31.59 -6.63 21.81
CA GLU A 241 -30.25 -7.15 22.16
C GLU A 241 -29.52 -7.89 21.01
N ASN A 242 -30.21 -8.25 19.92
CA ASN A 242 -29.59 -8.96 18.78
C ASN A 242 -29.32 -8.06 17.56
N ASN A 243 -29.70 -6.78 17.59
CA ASN A 243 -29.59 -5.89 16.43
C ASN A 243 -28.22 -5.22 16.30
N GLU A 244 -27.47 -5.02 17.40
CA GLU A 244 -26.22 -4.27 17.37
C GLU A 244 -24.98 -5.12 17.04
N ILE A 245 -24.86 -6.37 17.53
CA ILE A 245 -23.85 -7.33 17.01
C ILE A 245 -23.94 -7.45 15.50
N ASN A 246 -25.17 -7.68 15.00
CA ASN A 246 -25.43 -7.82 13.58
C ASN A 246 -24.99 -6.58 12.80
N LEU A 247 -25.06 -5.39 13.40
CA LEU A 247 -24.63 -4.16 12.78
C LEU A 247 -23.10 -4.02 12.69
N ILE A 248 -22.35 -4.35 13.75
CA ILE A 248 -20.87 -4.30 13.70
C ILE A 248 -20.34 -5.35 12.72
N ASN A 249 -20.87 -6.57 12.79
CA ASN A 249 -20.48 -7.67 11.90
C ASN A 249 -20.78 -7.34 10.43
N LEU A 250 -21.94 -6.75 10.16
CA LEU A 250 -22.29 -6.24 8.83
C LEU A 250 -21.31 -5.16 8.36
N LYS A 251 -20.95 -4.22 9.23
CA LYS A 251 -19.99 -3.15 8.91
C LYS A 251 -18.60 -3.69 8.60
N ILE A 252 -18.11 -4.70 9.32
CA ILE A 252 -16.84 -5.39 9.02
C ILE A 252 -16.92 -6.00 7.62
N ASP A 253 -17.99 -6.73 7.32
CA ASP A 253 -18.17 -7.37 6.02
C ASP A 253 -18.21 -6.36 4.87
N LEU A 254 -18.93 -5.24 5.04
CA LEU A 254 -18.99 -4.16 4.07
C LEU A 254 -17.63 -3.49 3.87
N LEU A 255 -16.86 -3.26 4.94
CA LEU A 255 -15.50 -2.72 4.84
C LEU A 255 -14.61 -3.65 4.02
N LEU A 256 -14.57 -4.95 4.31
CA LEU A 256 -13.72 -5.88 3.57
C LEU A 256 -14.14 -5.99 2.09
N LYS A 257 -15.45 -5.97 1.80
CA LYS A 257 -15.98 -5.93 0.43
C LYS A 257 -15.61 -4.65 -0.31
N TYR A 258 -15.60 -3.50 0.38
CA TYR A 258 -15.13 -2.24 -0.19
C TYR A 258 -13.64 -2.33 -0.53
N LEU A 259 -12.80 -2.81 0.40
CA LEU A 259 -11.36 -2.99 0.18
C LEU A 259 -11.10 -3.96 -0.99
N GLU A 260 -11.87 -5.04 -1.11
CA GLU A 260 -11.80 -5.97 -2.26
C GLU A 260 -12.11 -5.25 -3.58
N ALA A 261 -13.13 -4.39 -3.59
CA ALA A 261 -13.51 -3.61 -4.77
C ALA A 261 -12.43 -2.60 -5.18
N THR A 262 -11.65 -2.07 -4.24
CA THR A 262 -10.49 -1.22 -4.58
C THR A 262 -9.41 -2.02 -5.31
N GLY A 263 -9.16 -3.28 -4.94
CA GLY A 263 -8.08 -4.08 -5.50
C GLY A 263 -6.67 -3.79 -4.99
N ASP A 264 -6.51 -2.80 -4.09
CA ASP A 264 -5.20 -2.36 -3.60
C ASP A 264 -4.75 -3.04 -2.30
N TYR A 265 -5.63 -3.86 -1.70
CA TYR A 265 -5.44 -4.48 -0.37
C TYR A 265 -5.45 -6.01 -0.43
N LYS A 266 -4.97 -6.60 -1.53
CA LYS A 266 -5.12 -8.03 -1.80
C LYS A 266 -4.49 -8.90 -0.72
N GLU A 267 -3.28 -8.58 -0.29
CA GLU A 267 -2.59 -9.33 0.75
C GLU A 267 -3.16 -8.99 2.12
N SER A 268 -3.38 -7.71 2.43
CA SER A 268 -4.06 -7.27 3.65
C SER A 268 -5.37 -8.01 3.90
N LEU A 269 -6.19 -8.19 2.88
CA LEU A 269 -7.48 -8.89 2.98
C LEU A 269 -7.34 -10.34 3.46
N LYS A 270 -6.22 -11.03 3.17
CA LYS A 270 -5.99 -12.38 3.69
C LYS A 270 -5.90 -12.37 5.22
N HIS A 271 -5.20 -11.39 5.78
CA HIS A 271 -5.06 -11.19 7.23
C HIS A 271 -6.37 -10.69 7.84
N LEU A 272 -6.99 -9.66 7.25
CA LEU A 272 -8.21 -9.04 7.77
C LEU A 272 -9.42 -9.97 7.77
N ASN A 273 -9.50 -10.93 6.84
CA ASN A 273 -10.55 -11.94 6.87
C ASN A 273 -10.44 -12.85 8.10
N ILE A 274 -9.24 -13.14 8.59
CA ILE A 274 -9.06 -13.94 9.81
C ILE A 274 -9.47 -13.14 11.04
N TRP A 275 -9.12 -11.84 11.08
CA TRP A 275 -9.64 -10.91 12.10
C TRP A 275 -11.16 -10.81 12.09
N LYS A 276 -11.78 -10.78 10.92
CA LYS A 276 -13.25 -10.86 10.79
C LYS A 276 -13.78 -12.12 11.45
N GLU A 277 -13.23 -13.30 11.14
CA GLU A 277 -13.67 -14.55 11.77
C GLU A 277 -13.48 -14.53 13.29
N PHE A 278 -12.38 -13.96 13.79
CA PHE A 278 -12.18 -13.75 15.21
C PHE A 278 -13.27 -12.88 15.85
N PHE A 279 -13.57 -11.71 15.25
CA PHE A 279 -14.61 -10.81 15.75
C PHE A 279 -16.01 -11.42 15.69
N LEU A 280 -16.32 -12.22 14.68
CA LEU A 280 -17.60 -12.95 14.56
C LEU A 280 -17.82 -13.96 15.69
N ASN A 281 -16.76 -14.40 16.37
CA ASN A 281 -16.82 -15.32 17.50
C ASN A 281 -16.95 -14.62 18.87
N LYS A 282 -17.13 -13.29 18.90
CA LYS A 282 -17.28 -12.51 20.14
C LYS A 282 -18.72 -12.10 20.39
N ASP A 283 -19.07 -12.00 21.66
CA ASP A 283 -20.33 -11.39 22.09
C ASP A 283 -20.29 -9.87 21.93
N GLU A 284 -21.46 -9.24 22.00
CA GLU A 284 -21.62 -7.81 21.74
C GLU A 284 -20.77 -6.92 22.64
N ASN A 285 -20.75 -7.24 23.94
CA ASN A 285 -20.11 -6.40 24.94
C ASN A 285 -18.59 -6.44 24.75
N THR A 286 -18.06 -7.64 24.52
CA THR A 286 -16.65 -7.83 24.17
C THR A 286 -16.29 -7.10 22.89
N LEU A 287 -17.10 -7.24 21.83
CA LEU A 287 -16.83 -6.60 20.55
C LEU A 287 -16.86 -5.07 20.64
N LYS A 288 -17.85 -4.49 21.34
CA LYS A 288 -17.92 -3.04 21.61
C LYS A 288 -16.70 -2.55 22.38
N SER A 289 -16.29 -3.27 23.41
CA SER A 289 -15.08 -2.97 24.18
C SER A 289 -13.84 -2.97 23.29
N TYR A 290 -13.68 -4.01 22.47
CA TYR A 290 -12.57 -4.13 21.53
C TYR A 290 -12.51 -2.99 20.53
N PHE A 291 -13.63 -2.64 19.90
CA PHE A 291 -13.67 -1.51 18.97
C PHE A 291 -13.33 -0.19 19.65
N LYS A 292 -13.77 0.03 20.90
CA LYS A 292 -13.39 1.24 21.66
C LYS A 292 -11.88 1.30 21.89
N SER A 293 -11.26 0.19 22.27
CA SER A 293 -9.81 0.08 22.47
C SER A 293 -9.04 0.26 21.16
N ILE A 294 -9.46 -0.39 20.08
CA ILE A 294 -8.87 -0.24 18.74
C ILE A 294 -8.92 1.22 18.30
N MET A 295 -10.08 1.88 18.40
CA MET A 295 -10.21 3.28 17.99
C MET A 295 -9.41 4.25 18.88
N SER A 296 -9.24 3.93 20.16
CA SER A 296 -8.36 4.69 21.06
C SER A 296 -6.90 4.55 20.65
N PHE A 297 -6.47 3.35 20.29
CA PHE A 297 -5.12 3.10 19.78
C PHE A 297 -4.86 3.78 18.43
N VAL A 298 -5.82 3.72 17.50
CA VAL A 298 -5.75 4.43 16.21
C VAL A 298 -5.60 5.93 16.41
N SER A 299 -6.36 6.51 17.34
CA SER A 299 -6.29 7.96 17.62
C SER A 299 -4.91 8.33 18.19
N PHE A 300 -4.40 7.55 19.15
CA PHE A 300 -3.02 7.73 19.64
C PHE A 300 -1.99 7.61 18.51
N PHE A 301 -2.10 6.58 17.67
CA PHE A 301 -1.17 6.35 16.57
C PHE A 301 -1.17 7.51 15.58
N GLU A 302 -2.34 8.00 15.17
CA GLU A 302 -2.45 9.13 14.23
C GLU A 302 -1.85 10.41 14.82
N ASP A 303 -2.18 10.76 16.06
CA ASP A 303 -1.65 11.96 16.71
C ASP A 303 -0.11 11.89 16.84
N TYR A 304 0.40 10.72 17.24
CA TYR A 304 1.82 10.50 17.40
C TYR A 304 2.57 10.45 16.06
N ALA A 305 2.01 9.77 15.06
CA ALA A 305 2.58 9.72 13.72
C ALA A 305 2.58 11.09 13.04
N LYS A 306 1.52 11.88 13.22
CA LYS A 306 1.48 13.27 12.76
C LYS A 306 2.58 14.11 13.41
N LYS A 307 2.88 13.90 14.69
CA LYS A 307 3.96 14.63 15.35
C LYS A 307 5.34 14.23 14.85
N GLU A 308 5.58 12.93 14.65
CA GLU A 308 6.93 12.40 14.45
C GLU A 308 7.31 12.16 12.98
N LEU A 309 6.33 11.89 12.10
CA LEU A 309 6.55 11.46 10.72
C LEU A 309 6.00 12.44 9.68
N HIS A 310 5.15 13.41 10.06
CA HIS A 310 4.58 14.39 9.14
C HIS A 310 5.63 15.15 8.34
N ILE A 311 6.80 15.43 8.92
CA ILE A 311 7.88 16.13 8.21
C ILE A 311 8.25 15.44 6.89
N TYR A 312 8.17 14.12 6.83
CA TYR A 312 8.48 13.32 5.63
C TYR A 312 7.32 13.23 4.64
N THR A 313 6.07 13.36 5.11
CA THR A 313 4.84 13.11 4.35
C THR A 313 3.93 14.34 4.22
N SER A 314 4.45 15.52 4.56
CA SER A 314 3.66 16.76 4.67
C SER A 314 3.00 17.19 3.36
N ASN A 315 3.56 16.75 2.23
CA ASN A 315 3.06 17.09 0.90
C ASN A 315 1.95 16.16 0.38
N VAL A 316 1.54 15.12 1.14
CA VAL A 316 0.47 14.19 0.72
C VAL A 316 -0.85 14.92 0.45
N GLU A 317 -1.27 15.83 1.33
CA GLU A 317 -2.55 16.53 1.15
C GLU A 317 -2.47 17.57 0.02
N ASN A 318 -1.34 18.27 -0.13
CA ASN A 318 -1.11 19.18 -1.27
C ASN A 318 -1.11 18.44 -2.62
N PHE A 319 -0.52 17.24 -2.68
CA PHE A 319 -0.63 16.37 -3.85
C PHE A 319 -2.08 16.03 -4.16
N LYS A 320 -2.87 15.68 -3.14
CA LYS A 320 -4.28 15.32 -3.32
C LYS A 320 -5.10 16.50 -3.85
N GLU A 321 -4.84 17.71 -3.34
CA GLU A 321 -5.51 18.93 -3.79
C GLU A 321 -5.09 19.37 -5.20
N SER A 322 -3.81 19.21 -5.55
CA SER A 322 -3.24 19.79 -6.77
C SER A 322 -3.10 18.81 -7.95
N TYR A 323 -3.06 17.49 -7.70
CA TYR A 323 -2.71 16.49 -8.72
C TYR A 323 -3.66 15.30 -8.82
N LEU A 324 -4.46 15.01 -7.79
CA LEU A 324 -5.34 13.84 -7.82
C LEU A 324 -6.40 13.91 -8.92
N GLU A 325 -6.76 15.12 -9.38
CA GLU A 325 -7.67 15.31 -10.51
C GLU A 325 -7.17 14.65 -11.81
N TYR A 326 -5.85 14.55 -12.02
CA TYR A 326 -5.27 13.88 -13.18
C TYR A 326 -5.43 12.36 -13.13
N HIS A 327 -5.78 11.81 -11.98
CA HIS A 327 -6.07 10.39 -11.78
C HIS A 327 -7.56 10.07 -11.91
N LEU A 328 -8.43 11.06 -12.13
CA LEU A 328 -9.84 10.79 -12.37
C LEU A 328 -9.99 9.89 -13.60
N ASN A 329 -10.81 8.85 -13.44
CA ASN A 329 -11.04 7.77 -14.38
C ASN A 329 -9.82 6.87 -14.65
N ASN A 330 -8.72 7.02 -13.92
CA ASN A 330 -7.62 6.07 -13.94
C ASN A 330 -7.83 4.98 -12.88
N GLU A 331 -7.28 3.80 -13.13
CA GLU A 331 -7.41 2.64 -12.25
C GLU A 331 -6.82 2.87 -10.85
N ASP A 332 -5.80 3.71 -10.77
CA ASP A 332 -4.99 3.99 -9.59
C ASP A 332 -5.52 5.14 -8.72
N ILE A 333 -6.71 5.69 -9.00
CA ILE A 333 -7.29 6.82 -8.26
C ILE A 333 -7.35 6.58 -6.74
N ILE A 334 -7.67 5.36 -6.32
CA ILE A 334 -7.72 5.00 -4.89
C ILE A 334 -6.31 4.90 -4.30
N PHE A 335 -5.38 4.29 -5.02
CA PHE A 335 -3.98 4.17 -4.62
C PHE A 335 -3.30 5.54 -4.48
N CYS A 336 -3.51 6.44 -5.43
CA CYS A 336 -2.95 7.80 -5.42
C CYS A 336 -3.69 8.71 -4.44
N GLY A 337 -4.97 8.43 -4.15
CA GLY A 337 -5.80 9.19 -3.23
C GLY A 337 -5.64 8.85 -1.74
N ARG A 338 -4.70 7.95 -1.39
CA ARG A 338 -4.44 7.55 -0.01
C ARG A 338 -4.10 8.75 0.89
N SER A 339 -4.62 8.71 2.11
CA SER A 339 -4.39 9.71 3.15
C SER A 339 -2.97 9.64 3.70
N GLU A 340 -2.52 10.73 4.33
CA GLU A 340 -1.24 10.77 5.04
C GLU A 340 -1.11 9.65 6.10
N LEU A 341 -2.20 9.34 6.81
CA LEU A 341 -2.24 8.29 7.82
C LEU A 341 -1.90 6.91 7.25
N GLU A 342 -2.27 6.64 6.00
CA GLU A 342 -1.89 5.40 5.32
C GLU A 342 -0.40 5.33 5.01
N TYR A 343 0.26 6.46 4.75
CA TYR A 343 1.72 6.48 4.62
C TYR A 343 2.38 6.13 5.95
N HIS A 344 1.91 6.72 7.05
CA HIS A 344 2.48 6.47 8.38
C HIS A 344 2.36 5.01 8.82
N ILE A 345 1.20 4.38 8.63
CA ILE A 345 1.06 2.96 8.96
C ILE A 345 1.89 2.07 8.05
N ASN A 346 2.12 2.46 6.80
CA ASN A 346 3.02 1.73 5.89
C ASN A 346 4.49 1.84 6.33
N LEU A 347 4.94 3.00 6.82
CA LEU A 347 6.27 3.15 7.43
C LEU A 347 6.43 2.28 8.67
N PHE A 348 5.44 2.31 9.57
CA PHE A 348 5.40 1.45 10.75
C PHE A 348 5.46 -0.04 10.36
N GLY A 349 4.60 -0.48 9.43
CA GLY A 349 4.56 -1.89 9.04
C GLY A 349 5.82 -2.37 8.31
N ALA A 350 6.47 -1.51 7.51
CA ALA A 350 7.76 -1.84 6.91
C ALA A 350 8.84 -2.13 7.97
N GLU A 351 8.88 -1.34 9.05
CA GLU A 351 9.81 -1.57 10.16
C GLU A 351 9.43 -2.81 10.98
N ILE A 352 8.14 -3.03 11.25
CA ILE A 352 7.67 -4.28 11.89
C ILE A 352 8.11 -5.51 11.08
N MET A 353 7.92 -5.49 9.76
CA MET A 353 8.37 -6.57 8.88
C MET A 353 9.89 -6.76 8.96
N ASN A 354 10.66 -5.67 8.93
CA ASN A 354 12.10 -5.74 9.08
C ASN A 354 12.50 -6.44 10.39
N LYS A 355 11.89 -6.07 11.51
CA LYS A 355 12.17 -6.65 12.84
C LYS A 355 11.82 -8.14 12.91
N ILE A 356 10.58 -8.51 12.58
CA ILE A 356 10.11 -9.90 12.77
C ILE A 356 10.81 -10.88 11.82
N PHE A 357 11.14 -10.45 10.61
CA PHE A 357 11.80 -11.30 9.63
C PHE A 357 13.32 -11.28 9.72
N GLN A 358 13.95 -10.33 10.44
CA GLN A 358 15.40 -10.13 10.46
C GLN A 358 16.19 -11.44 10.69
N LYS A 359 15.81 -12.21 11.73
CA LYS A 359 16.49 -13.45 12.08
C LYS A 359 16.34 -14.51 10.99
N SER A 360 15.12 -14.70 10.47
CA SER A 360 14.87 -15.71 9.45
C SER A 360 15.50 -15.32 8.10
N PHE A 361 15.53 -14.03 7.78
CA PHE A 361 16.22 -13.45 6.63
C PHE A 361 17.71 -13.75 6.66
N LYS A 362 18.40 -13.47 7.77
CA LYS A 362 19.84 -13.73 7.95
C LYS A 362 20.22 -15.20 7.87
N ASN A 363 19.29 -16.10 8.23
CA ASN A 363 19.51 -17.54 8.20
C ASN A 363 19.38 -18.16 6.80
N ARG A 364 18.92 -17.41 5.80
CA ARG A 364 18.81 -17.89 4.41
C ARG A 364 20.16 -17.84 3.71
N LYS A 365 20.41 -18.82 2.84
CA LYS A 365 21.68 -18.97 2.14
C LYS A 365 21.88 -17.93 1.04
N LYS A 366 20.80 -17.48 0.42
CA LYS A 366 20.83 -16.59 -0.74
C LYS A 366 19.93 -15.38 -0.49
N ARG A 367 20.44 -14.20 -0.83
CA ARG A 367 19.68 -12.95 -0.79
C ARG A 367 19.39 -12.50 -2.22
N VAL A 368 18.22 -11.91 -2.43
CA VAL A 368 17.81 -11.33 -3.72
C VAL A 368 17.34 -9.90 -3.48
N LEU A 369 17.76 -8.95 -4.32
CA LEU A 369 17.28 -7.57 -4.26
C LEU A 369 16.28 -7.31 -5.38
N LEU A 370 15.12 -6.75 -5.03
CA LEU A 370 14.10 -6.32 -5.98
C LEU A 370 14.07 -4.78 -6.03
N LEU A 371 14.38 -4.20 -7.19
CA LEU A 371 14.35 -2.75 -7.41
C LEU A 371 13.23 -2.35 -8.39
N PRO A 372 12.46 -1.29 -8.10
CA PRO A 372 11.39 -0.83 -8.97
C PRO A 372 11.91 -0.12 -10.22
N THR A 373 11.12 -0.16 -11.30
CA THR A 373 11.52 0.44 -12.59
C THR A 373 11.77 1.95 -12.55
N CYS A 374 11.17 2.67 -11.60
CA CYS A 374 11.38 4.12 -11.44
C CYS A 374 12.79 4.51 -10.98
N MET A 375 13.65 3.55 -10.63
CA MET A 375 15.07 3.80 -10.34
C MET A 375 15.97 3.73 -11.60
N LYS A 376 15.41 3.34 -12.75
CA LYS A 376 16.18 3.28 -14.01
C LYS A 376 16.35 4.65 -14.64
N ILE A 377 17.31 4.74 -15.55
CA ILE A 377 17.36 5.82 -16.55
C ILE A 377 16.10 5.74 -17.43
N LEU A 378 15.60 6.90 -17.84
CA LEU A 378 14.32 7.08 -18.51
C LEU A 378 14.27 6.57 -19.97
N LYS A 379 15.41 6.21 -20.55
CA LYS A 379 15.52 5.80 -21.95
C LYS A 379 15.49 4.28 -22.07
N PRO A 380 14.42 3.66 -22.61
CA PRO A 380 14.23 2.20 -22.63
C PRO A 380 15.34 1.44 -23.36
N HIS A 381 15.99 2.08 -24.33
CA HIS A 381 17.04 1.48 -25.16
C HIS A 381 18.44 1.49 -24.51
N GLU A 382 18.57 1.98 -23.28
CA GLU A 382 19.84 1.98 -22.54
C GLU A 382 19.94 0.83 -21.52
N CYS A 383 18.85 0.09 -21.28
CA CYS A 383 18.83 -0.99 -20.30
C CYS A 383 19.00 -2.35 -20.96
N ASN A 384 20.21 -2.91 -20.85
CA ASN A 384 20.55 -4.26 -21.32
C ASN A 384 20.30 -5.33 -20.24
N ALA A 385 19.26 -5.16 -19.42
CA ALA A 385 18.88 -6.18 -18.44
C ALA A 385 18.49 -7.48 -19.14
N VAL A 386 18.80 -8.61 -18.53
CA VAL A 386 18.65 -9.93 -19.16
C VAL A 386 17.51 -10.69 -18.52
N GLU A 387 16.75 -11.42 -19.33
CA GLU A 387 15.77 -12.37 -18.81
C GLU A 387 16.49 -13.48 -18.05
N ASP A 388 15.95 -13.80 -16.88
CA ASP A 388 16.46 -14.83 -15.99
C ASP A 388 15.26 -15.52 -15.34
N LYS A 389 15.50 -16.68 -14.72
CA LYS A 389 14.46 -17.55 -14.16
C LYS A 389 13.48 -16.77 -13.26
N LEU A 390 13.99 -15.86 -12.42
CA LEU A 390 13.20 -15.12 -11.44
C LEU A 390 12.66 -13.77 -11.96
N GLY A 391 12.95 -13.41 -13.21
CA GLY A 391 12.53 -12.18 -13.87
C GLY A 391 13.68 -11.42 -14.52
N LEU A 392 13.45 -10.15 -14.85
CA LEU A 392 14.42 -9.30 -15.53
C LEU A 392 15.58 -8.92 -14.59
N ARG A 393 16.76 -9.47 -14.82
CA ARG A 393 17.96 -9.28 -13.97
C ARG A 393 18.85 -8.15 -14.48
N CYS A 394 19.26 -7.27 -13.57
CA CYS A 394 20.23 -6.23 -13.85
C CYS A 394 21.65 -6.83 -14.03
N ILE A 395 22.38 -6.35 -15.03
CA ILE A 395 23.79 -6.68 -15.28
C ILE A 395 24.72 -5.47 -15.12
N ALA A 396 24.23 -4.37 -14.54
CA ALA A 396 24.96 -3.11 -14.39
C ALA A 396 25.50 -2.54 -15.73
N CYS A 397 24.65 -2.52 -16.77
CA CYS A 397 25.04 -2.09 -18.12
C CYS A 397 25.35 -0.60 -18.26
N ASN A 398 24.99 0.25 -17.28
CA ASN A 398 25.21 1.68 -17.31
C ASN A 398 25.42 2.21 -15.89
N ASN A 399 26.49 2.99 -15.67
CA ASN A 399 26.84 3.57 -14.36
C ASN A 399 25.94 4.77 -13.98
N ASN A 400 25.27 5.41 -14.94
CA ASN A 400 24.33 6.52 -14.68
C ASN A 400 22.94 6.02 -14.24
N CYS A 401 22.76 4.70 -14.13
CA CYS A 401 21.51 4.09 -13.72
C CYS A 401 21.60 3.69 -12.24
N ASN A 402 20.76 4.25 -11.37
CA ASN A 402 20.78 3.94 -9.93
C ASN A 402 20.67 2.43 -9.67
N ILE A 403 19.88 1.68 -10.46
CA ILE A 403 19.84 0.21 -10.37
C ILE A 403 21.20 -0.41 -10.73
N GLY A 404 21.85 0.07 -11.79
CA GLY A 404 23.16 -0.39 -12.23
C GLY A 404 24.25 -0.10 -11.22
N GLU A 405 24.27 1.12 -10.69
CA GLU A 405 25.19 1.55 -9.63
C GLU A 405 25.04 0.69 -8.36
N ILE A 406 23.81 0.52 -7.86
CA ILE A 406 23.54 -0.36 -6.70
C ILE A 406 24.01 -1.79 -6.98
N THR A 407 23.72 -2.32 -8.18
CA THR A 407 24.12 -3.68 -8.56
C THR A 407 25.64 -3.84 -8.55
N LYS A 408 26.37 -2.83 -9.03
CA LYS A 408 27.83 -2.81 -9.05
C LYS A 408 28.40 -2.69 -7.63
N ASN A 409 27.90 -1.74 -6.84
CA ASN A 409 28.40 -1.48 -5.49
C ASN A 409 28.19 -2.67 -4.55
N LEU A 410 27.02 -3.31 -4.60
CA LEU A 410 26.72 -4.53 -3.81
C LEU A 410 27.66 -5.71 -4.11
N ASN A 411 28.12 -5.81 -5.36
CA ASN A 411 28.91 -6.94 -5.83
C ASN A 411 30.36 -6.56 -6.16
N SER A 412 30.82 -5.40 -5.68
CA SER A 412 32.16 -4.86 -5.94
C SER A 412 33.29 -5.78 -5.44
N ASN A 413 33.03 -6.53 -4.37
CA ASN A 413 33.97 -7.51 -3.80
C ASN A 413 33.91 -8.89 -4.49
N CYS A 414 32.98 -9.11 -5.43
CA CYS A 414 32.93 -10.33 -6.23
C CYS A 414 33.76 -10.12 -7.51
N ASN A 415 34.90 -10.79 -7.63
CA ASN A 415 35.69 -10.77 -8.88
C ASN A 415 34.85 -11.29 -10.06
N HIS A 416 34.84 -10.54 -11.17
CA HIS A 416 34.05 -10.85 -12.36
C HIS A 416 34.45 -12.16 -13.08
N GLU A 417 35.66 -12.66 -12.85
CA GLU A 417 36.18 -13.89 -13.44
C GLU A 417 35.78 -15.15 -12.66
N ASP A 418 35.42 -15.01 -11.38
CA ASP A 418 34.93 -16.11 -10.55
C ASP A 418 33.41 -16.20 -10.69
N ASN A 419 32.96 -17.09 -11.58
CA ASN A 419 31.55 -17.49 -11.73
C ASN A 419 30.94 -18.13 -10.44
N ASN A 420 31.71 -18.21 -9.35
CA ASN A 420 31.38 -18.86 -8.08
C ASN A 420 31.47 -17.92 -6.87
N CYS A 421 31.27 -16.60 -7.04
CA CYS A 421 31.04 -15.73 -5.87
C CYS A 421 29.72 -16.14 -5.18
N ASN A 422 29.84 -16.99 -4.16
CA ASN A 422 28.69 -17.50 -3.39
C ASN A 422 27.90 -16.38 -2.69
N ASP A 423 28.51 -15.19 -2.54
CA ASP A 423 27.92 -14.03 -1.87
C ASP A 423 27.31 -13.00 -2.85
N LYS A 424 27.30 -13.28 -4.17
CA LYS A 424 26.70 -12.38 -5.16
C LYS A 424 25.20 -12.23 -4.91
N ILE A 425 24.73 -10.99 -4.85
CA ILE A 425 23.31 -10.66 -4.69
C ILE A 425 22.73 -10.30 -6.07
N PRO A 426 21.92 -11.18 -6.68
CA PRO A 426 21.24 -10.84 -7.92
C PRO A 426 20.20 -9.75 -7.67
N VAL A 427 20.20 -8.76 -8.57
CA VAL A 427 19.28 -7.62 -8.55
C VAL A 427 18.27 -7.80 -9.68
N TYR A 428 16.99 -7.91 -9.33
CA TYR A 428 15.89 -8.00 -10.28
C TYR A 428 15.10 -6.71 -10.34
N ILE A 429 14.66 -6.39 -11.56
CA ILE A 429 13.89 -5.20 -11.87
C ILE A 429 12.41 -5.57 -11.85
N VAL A 430 11.63 -4.86 -11.05
CA VAL A 430 10.20 -5.10 -10.89
C VAL A 430 9.39 -3.92 -11.43
N SER A 431 8.55 -4.18 -12.43
CA SER A 431 7.60 -3.20 -12.97
C SER A 431 6.27 -3.22 -12.23
N HIS A 432 5.82 -4.40 -11.76
CA HIS A 432 4.58 -4.57 -11.01
C HIS A 432 4.73 -5.64 -9.92
N SER A 433 4.01 -5.48 -8.81
CA SER A 433 4.01 -6.48 -7.73
C SER A 433 3.60 -7.88 -8.23
N SER A 434 2.76 -7.97 -9.27
CA SER A 434 2.30 -9.21 -9.90
C SER A 434 3.40 -10.03 -10.59
N SER A 435 4.50 -9.40 -11.03
CA SER A 435 5.61 -10.09 -11.69
C SER A 435 6.69 -10.61 -10.74
N ILE A 436 6.57 -10.31 -9.44
CA ILE A 436 7.52 -10.75 -8.42
C ILE A 436 7.58 -12.28 -8.41
N LEU A 437 8.71 -12.81 -8.89
CA LEU A 437 9.17 -14.18 -8.66
C LEU A 437 8.17 -15.26 -9.06
N SER A 438 7.53 -15.10 -10.22
CA SER A 438 6.49 -16.01 -10.71
C SER A 438 6.94 -17.45 -10.95
N ASN A 439 8.25 -17.72 -10.91
CA ASN A 439 8.87 -19.00 -11.22
C ASN A 439 9.72 -19.55 -10.04
N LEU A 440 9.33 -19.21 -8.79
CA LEU A 440 9.98 -19.76 -7.60
C LEU A 440 9.82 -21.27 -7.51
N THR A 441 10.93 -21.99 -7.37
CA THR A 441 10.90 -23.42 -7.02
C THR A 441 10.73 -23.60 -5.52
N ASN A 442 10.35 -24.80 -5.09
CA ASN A 442 10.32 -25.15 -3.66
C ASN A 442 11.69 -24.97 -2.99
N ASN A 443 12.78 -25.22 -3.73
CA ASN A 443 14.13 -24.98 -3.24
C ASN A 443 14.41 -23.48 -3.02
N ASP A 444 13.90 -22.61 -3.89
CA ASP A 444 14.06 -21.15 -3.75
C ASP A 444 13.28 -20.67 -2.51
N LYS A 445 12.06 -21.15 -2.29
CA LYS A 445 11.23 -20.81 -1.11
C LYS A 445 11.91 -21.12 0.22
N ILE A 446 12.83 -22.07 0.27
CA ILE A 446 13.56 -22.49 1.48
C ILE A 446 14.93 -21.81 1.63
N ASN A 447 15.58 -21.45 0.52
CA ASN A 447 16.96 -20.96 0.56
C ASN A 447 17.10 -19.46 0.34
N VAL A 448 16.09 -18.82 -0.25
CA VAL A 448 16.12 -17.39 -0.60
C VAL A 448 15.50 -16.56 0.51
N SER A 449 16.07 -15.39 0.74
CA SER A 449 15.46 -14.23 1.38
C SER A 449 15.48 -13.04 0.41
N ILE A 450 14.53 -12.11 0.58
CA ILE A 450 14.33 -11.02 -0.39
C ILE A 450 14.39 -9.67 0.29
N ILE A 451 15.15 -8.76 -0.32
CA ILE A 451 15.10 -7.33 -0.02
C ILE A 451 14.20 -6.69 -1.06
N GLY A 452 13.06 -6.15 -0.64
CA GLY A 452 12.12 -5.45 -1.49
C GLY A 452 12.27 -3.94 -1.35
N VAL A 453 12.52 -3.25 -2.46
CA VAL A 453 12.48 -1.79 -2.53
C VAL A 453 11.16 -1.32 -3.14
N ALA A 454 10.46 -0.39 -2.49
CA ALA A 454 9.23 0.18 -3.02
C ALA A 454 8.90 1.57 -2.45
N CYS A 455 7.90 2.23 -3.02
CA CYS A 455 7.27 3.39 -2.41
C CYS A 455 6.60 2.99 -1.09
N ILE A 456 6.49 3.92 -0.13
CA ILE A 456 5.87 3.70 1.19
C ILE A 456 4.59 2.85 1.09
N ASN A 457 3.61 3.26 0.29
CA ASN A 457 2.29 2.62 0.16
C ASN A 457 2.28 1.18 -0.41
N ASN A 458 3.40 0.68 -0.94
CA ASN A 458 3.50 -0.66 -1.53
C ASN A 458 4.33 -1.64 -0.67
N LEU A 459 4.98 -1.18 0.39
CA LEU A 459 5.93 -2.00 1.14
C LEU A 459 5.26 -3.14 1.92
N ILE A 460 4.18 -2.84 2.64
CA ILE A 460 3.46 -3.87 3.43
C ILE A 460 2.86 -4.94 2.51
N GLU A 461 2.09 -4.54 1.49
CA GLU A 461 1.50 -5.48 0.53
C GLU A 461 2.58 -6.34 -0.16
N GLY A 462 3.72 -5.75 -0.54
CA GLY A 462 4.84 -6.49 -1.09
C GLY A 462 5.49 -7.46 -0.10
N GLY A 463 5.68 -7.03 1.15
CA GLY A 463 6.24 -7.85 2.22
C GLY A 463 5.36 -9.04 2.59
N TRP A 464 4.06 -8.83 2.79
CA TRP A 464 3.10 -9.91 3.02
C TRP A 464 2.97 -10.84 1.82
N LYS A 465 3.02 -10.31 0.60
CA LYS A 465 3.07 -11.16 -0.60
C LYS A 465 4.26 -12.11 -0.55
N ILE A 466 5.46 -11.59 -0.26
CA ILE A 466 6.69 -12.36 -0.19
C ILE A 466 6.64 -13.39 0.95
N SER A 467 6.20 -12.98 2.14
CA SER A 467 6.09 -13.88 3.31
C SER A 467 5.06 -14.99 3.10
N SER A 468 3.99 -14.74 2.34
CA SER A 468 3.00 -15.76 1.96
C SER A 468 3.60 -16.94 1.19
N TYR A 469 4.74 -16.76 0.53
CA TYR A 469 5.51 -17.83 -0.13
C TYR A 469 6.50 -18.54 0.81
N GLY A 470 6.53 -18.19 2.10
CA GLY A 470 7.48 -18.70 3.08
C GLY A 470 8.88 -18.10 2.95
N ILE A 471 9.01 -16.97 2.24
CA ILE A 471 10.28 -16.27 2.01
C ILE A 471 10.35 -15.07 2.96
N PRO A 472 11.42 -14.92 3.78
CA PRO A 472 11.57 -13.76 4.65
C PRO A 472 11.85 -12.48 3.85
N PRO A 473 11.01 -11.44 3.95
CA PRO A 473 11.28 -10.13 3.37
C PRO A 473 12.14 -9.24 4.29
N GLN A 474 12.83 -8.29 3.69
CA GLN A 474 13.27 -7.03 4.29
C GLN A 474 12.81 -5.88 3.38
N CYS A 475 12.29 -4.82 3.96
CA CYS A 475 11.70 -3.66 3.32
C CYS A 475 12.69 -2.50 3.33
N VAL A 476 12.99 -1.97 2.14
CA VAL A 476 13.75 -0.73 1.95
C VAL A 476 12.86 0.28 1.24
N ILE A 477 12.73 1.46 1.82
CA ILE A 477 11.87 2.53 1.35
C ILE A 477 12.64 3.36 0.32
N LEU A 478 12.00 3.67 -0.81
CA LEU A 478 12.48 4.70 -1.73
C LEU A 478 12.56 6.06 -1.03
N ASP A 479 13.54 6.89 -1.36
CA ASP A 479 13.68 8.19 -0.69
C ASP A 479 12.54 9.15 -1.08
N TYR A 480 11.99 9.02 -2.29
CA TYR A 480 10.85 9.79 -2.76
C TYR A 480 10.11 9.07 -3.90
N VAL A 481 8.87 9.47 -4.15
CA VAL A 481 8.11 8.98 -5.30
C VAL A 481 8.59 9.63 -6.60
N GLY A 482 8.66 8.84 -7.68
CA GLY A 482 9.08 9.36 -8.99
C GLY A 482 8.49 8.65 -10.19
N CYS A 483 7.63 7.65 -10.04
CA CYS A 483 7.09 6.94 -11.20
C CYS A 483 6.03 7.76 -11.94
N LYS A 484 6.17 7.81 -13.27
CA LYS A 484 5.21 8.45 -14.18
C LYS A 484 3.81 7.86 -14.04
N LYS A 485 3.76 6.56 -13.76
CA LYS A 485 2.50 5.82 -13.70
C LYS A 485 1.57 6.37 -12.61
N HIS A 486 2.11 6.79 -11.47
CA HIS A 486 1.29 7.11 -10.29
C HIS A 486 1.49 8.52 -9.72
N TRP A 487 2.62 9.18 -9.98
CA TRP A 487 2.99 10.36 -9.19
C TRP A 487 3.32 11.58 -10.04
N THR A 488 3.99 11.38 -11.18
CA THR A 488 4.58 12.48 -11.94
C THR A 488 4.20 12.44 -13.42
N PRO A 489 4.17 13.57 -14.15
CA PRO A 489 3.92 13.54 -15.60
C PRO A 489 5.03 12.84 -16.41
N LYS A 490 6.24 12.78 -15.83
CA LYS A 490 7.43 12.12 -16.38
C LYS A 490 8.13 11.41 -15.25
N ASP A 491 8.70 10.23 -15.53
CA ASP A 491 9.48 9.49 -14.55
C ASP A 491 10.63 10.37 -14.03
N ILE A 492 10.80 10.38 -12.71
CA ILE A 492 11.92 10.97 -11.98
C ILE A 492 12.68 9.80 -11.39
N GLN A 493 13.97 9.72 -11.73
CA GLN A 493 14.82 8.65 -11.25
C GLN A 493 14.99 8.76 -9.74
N THR A 494 14.40 7.84 -9.00
CA THR A 494 14.43 7.83 -7.52
C THR A 494 15.61 7.03 -6.97
N THR A 495 15.91 7.22 -5.68
CA THR A 495 17.04 6.64 -4.96
C THR A 495 16.57 5.89 -3.70
N ILE A 496 17.52 5.28 -3.01
CA ILE A 496 17.34 4.70 -1.67
C ILE A 496 18.52 5.13 -0.80
N ASN A 497 18.31 5.12 0.51
CA ASN A 497 19.41 5.11 1.47
C ASN A 497 20.26 3.82 1.32
N PHE A 498 21.43 3.96 0.68
CA PHE A 498 22.33 2.84 0.42
C PHE A 498 22.97 2.27 1.70
N ASN A 499 23.19 3.10 2.72
CA ASN A 499 23.72 2.63 4.02
C ASN A 499 22.73 1.67 4.69
N LYS A 500 21.42 1.96 4.64
CA LYS A 500 20.41 1.01 5.13
C LYS A 500 20.46 -0.31 4.37
N LEU A 501 20.58 -0.26 3.04
CA LEU A 501 20.67 -1.47 2.23
C LEU A 501 21.91 -2.30 2.61
N GLN A 502 23.07 -1.66 2.80
CA GLN A 502 24.28 -2.32 3.27
C GLN A 502 24.14 -2.93 4.67
N ASN A 503 23.43 -2.26 5.58
CA ASN A 503 23.18 -2.80 6.92
C ASN A 503 22.25 -4.04 6.93
N ILE A 504 21.44 -4.22 5.89
CA ILE A 504 20.55 -5.38 5.74
C ILE A 504 21.29 -6.59 5.14
N VAL A 505 22.14 -6.33 4.15
CA VAL A 505 22.93 -7.35 3.42
C VAL A 505 23.93 -7.99 4.36
#